data_AF-A0A3D5Y4Y2-F1
#
_entry.id   AF-A0A3D5Y4Y2-F1
#
_cell.length_a   1.000
_cell.length_b   1.000
_cell.length_c   1.000
_cell.angle_alpha   90.00
_cell.angle_beta   90.00
_cell.angle_gamma   90.00
#
_symmetry.space_group_name_H-M   'P 1'
#
loop_
_entity.id
_entity.type
_entity.pdbx_description
1 polymer ?
#
loop_
_entity_poly.entity_id
_entity_poly.type
_entity_poly.pdbx_seq_one_letter_code
_entity_poly.pdbx_strand_id
1 'polypeptide(L)' 'MILKRLFGLFSNDLAVDLGTANTLVYVPDRGVILNEPSVVAIRTGSIAPDK' A
#
# COMPACT_ATOMS: atom_id res chain seq x y z
N MET A 1 -15.75 -22.82 -9.43
CA MET A 1 -14.32 -22.87 -9.04
C MET A 1 -13.39 -22.30 -10.12
N ILE A 2 -13.55 -22.72 -11.38
CA ILE A 2 -12.79 -22.16 -12.54
C ILE A 2 -13.09 -20.67 -12.77
N LEU A 3 -14.36 -20.26 -12.69
CA LEU A 3 -14.76 -18.87 -12.93
C LEU A 3 -14.19 -17.89 -11.90
N LYS A 4 -14.09 -18.29 -10.62
CA LYS A 4 -13.47 -17.48 -9.55
C LYS A 4 -11.98 -17.25 -9.77
N ARG A 5 -11.25 -18.22 -10.34
CA ARG A 5 -9.82 -18.07 -10.66
C ARG A 5 -9.59 -17.07 -11.79
N LEU A 6 -10.44 -17.09 -12.82
CA LEU A 6 -10.38 -16.12 -13.93
C LEU A 6 -10.69 -14.69 -13.46
N PHE A 7 -11.66 -14.49 -12.56
CA PHE A 7 -11.92 -13.17 -11.97
C PHE A 7 -10.86 -12.74 -10.94
N GLY A 8 -10.22 -13.68 -10.23
CA GLY A 8 -9.14 -13.40 -9.29
C GLY A 8 -7.86 -12.84 -9.93
N LEU A 9 -7.59 -13.18 -11.19
CA LEU A 9 -6.49 -12.58 -11.97
C LEU A 9 -6.67 -11.08 -12.24
N PHE A 10 -7.91 -10.56 -12.14
CA PHE A 10 -8.21 -9.12 -12.26
C PHE A 10 -8.46 -8.47 -10.89
N SER A 11 -8.23 -9.20 -9.80
CA SER A 11 -8.40 -8.67 -8.46
C SER A 11 -7.20 -7.78 -8.09
N ASN A 12 -7.47 -6.56 -7.62
CA ASN A 12 -6.46 -5.65 -7.06
C ASN A 12 -6.32 -5.88 -5.54
N ASP A 13 -6.40 -7.14 -5.11
CA ASP A 13 -6.33 -7.49 -3.69
C ASP A 13 -4.94 -7.14 -3.15
N LEU A 14 -4.96 -6.44 -2.02
CA LEU A 14 -3.79 -5.86 -1.41
C LEU A 14 -3.95 -5.90 0.11
N ALA A 15 -2.90 -6.33 0.80
CA ALA A 15 -2.80 -6.22 2.25
C ALA A 15 -1.75 -5.18 2.61
N VAL A 16 -2.12 -4.22 3.47
CA VAL A 16 -1.22 -3.19 3.98
C VAL A 16 -0.93 -3.44 5.45
N ASP A 17 0.35 -3.46 5.81
CA ASP A 17 0.80 -3.34 7.20
C ASP A 17 1.29 -1.91 7.45
N LEU A 18 0.59 -1.20 8.33
CA LEU A 18 0.88 0.20 8.69
C LEU A 18 1.65 0.25 10.01
N GLY A 19 2.89 -0.23 9.98
CA GLY A 19 3.79 -0.17 11.12
C GLY A 19 4.24 1.27 11.42
N THR A 20 4.66 1.52 12.65
CA THR A 20 5.16 2.85 13.08
C THR A 20 6.45 3.25 12.37
N ALA A 21 7.31 2.28 12.05
CA ALA A 21 8.59 2.51 11.39
C ALA A 21 8.55 2.21 9.88
N ASN A 22 7.79 1.19 9.46
CA ASN A 22 7.72 0.74 8.08
C ASN A 22 6.29 0.46 7.66
N THR A 23 5.98 0.78 6.40
CA THR A 23 4.76 0.38 5.72
C THR A 23 5.11 -0.72 4.73
N LEU A 24 4.39 -1.84 4.81
CA LEU A 24 4.55 -2.95 3.89
C LEU A 24 3.28 -3.15 3.07
N VAL A 25 3.45 -3.54 1.81
CA VAL A 25 2.35 -3.91 0.93
C VAL A 25 2.58 -5.32 0.40
N TYR A 26 1.59 -6.18 0.57
CA TYR A 26 1.58 -7.55 0.04
C TYR A 26 0.50 -7.69 -1.04
N VAL A 27 0.85 -8.39 -2.12
CA VAL A 27 -0.09 -8.83 -3.15
C VAL A 27 -0.06 -10.35 -3.25
N PRO A 28 -1.23 -11.03 -3.23
CA PRO A 28 -1.30 -12.47 -3.45
C PRO A 28 -0.52 -12.90 -4.69
N ASP A 29 0.20 -14.01 -4.59
CA ASP A 29 1.05 -14.58 -5.65
C ASP A 29 2.23 -13.72 -6.11
N ARG A 30 2.42 -12.52 -5.55
CA ARG A 30 3.60 -11.65 -5.79
C ARG A 30 4.46 -11.44 -4.54
N GLY A 31 3.91 -11.63 -3.35
CA GLY A 31 4.65 -11.41 -2.11
C GLY A 31 4.61 -9.96 -1.64
N VAL A 32 5.59 -9.57 -0.82
CA VAL A 32 5.78 -8.18 -0.38
C VAL A 32 6.37 -7.37 -1.54
N ILE A 33 5.59 -6.40 -2.03
CA ILE A 33 5.94 -5.57 -3.18
C ILE A 33 6.38 -4.15 -2.79
N LEU A 34 6.16 -3.74 -1.53
CA LEU A 34 6.62 -2.47 -0.97
C LEU A 34 7.07 -2.70 0.47
N ASN A 35 8.20 -2.10 0.85
CA ASN A 35 8.69 -2.03 2.21
C ASN A 35 9.45 -0.70 2.38
N GLU A 36 8.73 0.35 2.78
CA GLU A 36 9.24 1.71 2.87
C GLU A 36 9.11 2.24 4.30
N PRO A 37 9.92 3.22 4.73
CA PRO A 37 9.72 3.88 6.01
C PRO A 37 8.35 4.58 6.10
N SER A 38 7.67 4.47 7.24
CA SER A 38 6.37 5.11 7.50
C SER A 38 6.52 6.60 7.83
N VAL A 39 7.06 7.37 6.89
CA VAL A 39 7.40 8.80 7.10
C VAL A 39 6.87 9.68 5.97
N VAL A 40 6.61 10.94 6.30
CA VAL A 40 6.31 11.99 5.31
C VAL A 40 7.08 13.25 5.65
N ALA A 41 7.62 13.92 4.63
CA ALA A 41 8.27 15.21 4.81
C ALA A 41 7.22 16.33 4.80
N ILE A 42 7.19 17.14 5.86
CA ILE A 42 6.31 18.30 5.95
C ILE A 42 7.17 19.56 5.83
N ARG A 43 6.90 20.37 4.81
CA ARG A 43 7.53 21.69 4.66
C ARG A 43 6.82 22.68 5.57
N THR A 44 7.52 23.23 6.56
CA THR A 44 7.00 24.29 7.43
C THR A 44 7.36 25.67 6.86
N GLY A 45 6.37 26.57 6.76
CA GLY A 45 6.58 27.98 6.34
C GLY A 45 6.10 28.36 4.93
N SER A 46 5.62 27.41 4.12
CA SER A 46 4.75 27.71 2.97
C SER A 46 3.35 27.27 3.39
N ILE A 47 2.34 28.09 3.08
CA ILE A 47 0.92 27.89 3.42
C ILE A 47 0.60 26.39 3.51
N ALA A 48 0.15 25.94 4.67
CA ALA A 48 -0.31 24.56 4.85
C ALA A 48 -1.30 24.24 3.72
N PRO A 49 -1.27 23.04 3.12
CA PRO A 49 -2.30 22.66 2.17
C PRO A 49 -3.62 22.69 2.93
N ASP A 50 -4.37 23.75 2.66
CA ASP A 50 -5.76 24.03 2.92
C ASP A 50 -6.31 23.25 4.14
N LYS A 51 -5.99 23.74 5.33
CA LYS A 51 -6.83 23.55 6.52
C LYS A 51 -7.41 24.89 6.93
#